data_AF-A0A4R2ZSE4-F1
#
_entry.id   AF-A0A4R2ZSE4-F1
#
_cell.length_a   1.000
_cell.length_b   1.000
_cell.length_c   1.000
_cell.angle_alpha   90.00
_cell.angle_beta   90.00
_cell.angle_gamma   90.00
#
_symmetry.space_group_name_H-M   'P 1'
#
loop_
_entity.id
_entity.type
_entity.pdbx_description
1 polymer ?
#
loop_
_entity_poly.entity_id
_entity_poly.type
_entity_poly.pdbx_seq_one_letter_code
_entity_poly.pdbx_strand_id
1 'polypeptide(L)' 'MYSYAGRLRAVELCIRLGRRLNATIRRLGYPTKNALRGWYREYLQHLDLLV' A
#
# COMPACT_ATOMS: atom_id res chain seq x y z
N MET A 1 10.94 -10.12 4.49
CA MET A 1 9.90 -9.40 5.26
C MET A 1 9.95 -7.92 4.91
N TYR A 2 8.81 -7.25 4.74
CA TYR A 2 8.76 -5.80 4.47
C TYR A 2 8.59 -5.03 5.76
N SER A 3 9.40 -3.99 5.98
CA SER A 3 9.25 -3.10 7.14
C SER A 3 7.91 -2.38 7.09
N TYR A 4 7.34 -2.07 8.25
CA TYR A 4 6.06 -1.36 8.34
C TYR A 4 6.08 -0.02 7.57
N ALA A 5 7.16 0.75 7.71
CA ALA A 5 7.37 1.98 6.95
C ALA A 5 7.43 1.75 5.42
N GLY A 6 7.95 0.61 4.97
CA GLY A 6 7.95 0.24 3.55
C GLY A 6 6.54 -0.10 3.02
N ARG A 7 5.73 -0.74 3.87
CA ARG A 7 4.32 -1.06 3.56
C ARG A 7 3.48 0.21 3.44
N LEU A 8 3.62 1.13 4.40
CA LEU A 8 2.97 2.44 4.39
C LEU A 8 3.34 3.25 3.15
N ARG A 9 4.63 3.37 2.83
CA ARG A 9 5.08 4.08 1.63
C ARG A 9 4.46 3.53 0.34
N ALA A 10 4.32 2.21 0.23
CA ALA A 10 3.68 1.58 -0.93
C ALA A 10 2.17 1.88 -0.99
N VAL A 11 1.49 1.87 0.15
CA VAL A 11 0.06 2.19 0.25
C VAL A 11 -0.21 3.66 -0.09
N GLU A 12 0.54 4.59 0.49
CA GLU A 12 0.43 6.02 0.20
C GLU A 12 0.69 6.33 -1.27
N LEU A 13 1.73 5.74 -1.86
CA LEU A 13 2.02 5.90 -3.27
C LEU A 13 0.88 5.37 -4.14
N CYS A 14 0.29 4.24 -3.77
CA CYS A 14 -0.89 3.70 -4.46
C CYS A 14 -2.08 4.67 -4.42
N ILE A 15 -2.34 5.29 -3.26
CA ILE A 15 -3.41 6.29 -3.10
C ILE A 15 -3.13 7.52 -3.97
N ARG A 16 -1.91 8.05 -3.93
CA ARG A 16 -1.49 9.20 -4.76
C ARG A 16 -1.60 8.91 -6.26
N LEU A 17 -1.39 7.65 -6.68
CA LEU A 17 -1.54 7.20 -8.07
C LEU A 17 -2.98 6.84 -8.46
N GLY A 18 -3.97 7.11 -7.60
CA GLY A 18 -5.38 6.81 -7.89
C GLY A 18 -5.73 5.32 -7.82
N ARG A 19 -5.19 4.60 -6.82
CA ARG A 19 -5.39 3.16 -6.58
C ARG A 19 -4.82 2.25 -7.70
N ARG A 20 -3.88 2.76 -8.49
CA ARG A 20 -3.23 2.02 -9.58
C ARG A 20 -2.10 1.12 -9.05
N LEU A 21 -2.46 -0.04 -8.51
CA LEU A 21 -1.51 -1.02 -7.92
C LEU A 21 -0.31 -1.32 -8.82
N ASN A 22 -0.53 -1.54 -10.12
CA ASN A 22 0.55 -1.87 -11.06
C ASN A 22 1.54 -0.71 -11.25
N ALA A 23 1.07 0.53 -11.17
CA ALA A 23 1.94 1.70 -11.28
C ALA A 23 2.85 1.83 -10.05
N THR A 24 2.31 1.58 -8.86
CA THR A 24 3.08 1.52 -7.60
C THR A 24 4.18 0.45 -7.65
N ILE A 25 3.84 -0.76 -8.11
CA ILE A 25 4.78 -1.89 -8.20
C ILE A 25 5.89 -1.59 -9.21
N ARG A 26 5.54 -1.04 -10.39
CA ARG A 26 6.54 -0.61 -11.38
C ARG A 26 7.45 0.49 -10.86
N ARG A 27 6.94 1.40 -10.02
CA ARG A 27 7.69 2.54 -9.49
C ARG A 27 8.64 2.14 -8.35
N LEU A 28 8.20 1.25 -7.47
CA LEU A 28 8.97 0.84 -6.29
C LEU A 28 9.81 -0.43 -6.53
N GLY A 29 9.47 -1.24 -7.53
CA GLY A 29 10.09 -2.56 -7.77
C GLY A 29 9.62 -3.64 -6.79
N TYR A 30 8.78 -3.28 -5.83
CA TYR A 30 8.11 -4.12 -4.84
C TYR A 30 6.81 -3.40 -4.44
N PRO A 31 5.87 -4.01 -3.70
CA PRO A 31 5.71 -5.42 -3.38
C PRO A 31 4.98 -6.18 -4.49
N THR A 32 4.50 -7.40 -4.24
CA THR A 32 3.55 -8.06 -5.14
C THR A 32 2.15 -7.45 -5.03
N LYS A 33 1.31 -7.66 -6.05
CA LYS A 33 -0.08 -7.16 -6.09
C LYS A 33 -0.92 -7.60 -4.88
N ASN A 34 -0.71 -8.84 -4.42
CA ASN A 34 -1.44 -9.40 -3.28
C ASN A 34 -1.00 -8.76 -1.96
N ALA A 35 0.29 -8.57 -1.76
CA ALA A 35 0.81 -7.87 -0.59
C ALA A 35 0.30 -6.43 -0.52
N LEU A 36 0.32 -5.69 -1.64
CA LEU A 36 -0.18 -4.32 -1.70
C LEU A 36 -1.69 -4.24 -1.39
N ARG A 37 -2.49 -5.21 -1.83
CA ARG A 37 -3.91 -5.31 -1.47
C ARG A 37 -4.11 -5.57 0.03
N GLY A 38 -3.30 -6.45 0.62
CA GLY A 38 -3.34 -6.73 2.06
C GLY A 38 -3.03 -5.47 2.88
N TRP A 39 -1.93 -4.78 2.55
CA TRP A 39 -1.53 -3.56 3.27
C TRP A 39 -2.53 -2.43 3.10
N TYR A 40 -3.17 -2.32 1.92
CA TYR A 40 -4.22 -1.34 1.71
C TYR A 40 -5.45 -1.61 2.60
N ARG A 41 -5.81 -2.88 2.82
CA ARG A 41 -6.89 -3.26 3.75
C ARG A 41 -6.52 -2.98 5.21
N GLU A 42 -5.31 -3.36 5.62
CA GLU A 42 -4.78 -3.03 6.96
C GLU A 42 -4.81 -1.51 7.19
N TYR A 43 -4.38 -0.72 6.21
CA TYR A 43 -4.40 0.74 6.27
C TYR A 43 -5.81 1.30 6.41
N LEU A 44 -6.80 0.78 5.67
CA LEU A 44 -8.19 1.20 5.82
C LEU A 44 -8.74 0.84 7.20
N GLN A 45 -8.48 -0.38 7.70
CA GLN A 45 -8.90 -0.77 9.05
C GLN A 45 -8.30 0.13 10.13
N HIS A 46 -7.04 0.55 9.98
CA HIS A 46 -6.41 1.50 10.90
C HIS A 46 -6.97 2.93 10.78
N LEU A 47 -7.40 3.35 9.59
CA LEU A 47 -8.06 4.64 9.38
C LEU A 47 -9.49 4.66 9.92
N ASP A 48 -10.23 3.56 9.77
CA ASP A 48 -11.57 3.41 10.31
C ASP A 48 -11.58 3.43 11.85
N LEU A 49 -10.46 3.08 12.50
CA LEU A 49 -10.28 3.20 13.95
C LEU A 49 -9.98 4.63 14.43
N LEU A 50 -9.73 5.58 13.52
CA LEU A 50 -9.47 7.00 13.82
C LEU A 50 -10.72 7.88 13.63
N VAL A 51 -11.88 7.27 13.35
CA VAL A 51 -13.19 7.94 13.16
C VAL A 51 -14.01 7.90 14.44
#